data_AF-A0A2H1EB34-F1
#
_entry.id   AF-A0A2H1EB34-F1
#
_cell.length_a   1.000
_cell.length_b   1.000
_cell.length_c   1.000
_cell.angle_alpha   90.00
_cell.angle_beta   90.00
_cell.angle_gamma   90.00
#
_symmetry.space_group_name_H-M   'P 1'
#
loop_
_entity.id
_entity.type
_entity.pdbx_description
1 polymer ?
#
loop_
_entity_poly.entity_id
_entity_poly.type
_entity_poly.pdbx_seq_one_letter_code
_entity_poly.pdbx_strand_id
1 'polypeptide(L)'
;MKTLKLLITPVFFMFFVSLQQTFAQNDIKSLKTKIKSKENQISVNEEILMSGIKTLKRVKANLEDFKTSRKATKENIDRKEKIVANIQNRLSKLNVQIEDQKKQLASFKRKLNKKNKRNPAPIETPAKEVVETTDSSNALPTTIDDDKKGLALRKQQLQAAQKKLEEERKAKEIAYLKQQEALRLEAEKLKQLHNEIKAEEQSIIKEKSTLISDYEDDISINEEILVSAKEGLAKMEAKLEEAKKDPTASKESISRKETIVLKIKKRLEKIQSDIDAKKAELAKLKS
;
A
#
# COMPACT_ATOMS: atom_id res chain seq x y z
N MET A 1 57.13 -12.40 48.14
CA MET A 1 56.28 -12.21 46.94
C MET A 1 55.84 -10.74 46.80
N LYS A 2 56.62 -9.84 46.19
CA LYS A 2 56.19 -8.43 45.96
C LYS A 2 56.45 -7.89 44.54
N THR A 3 57.48 -8.37 43.84
CA THR A 3 57.81 -7.97 42.45
C THR A 3 56.81 -8.47 41.41
N LEU A 4 56.35 -9.72 41.51
CA LEU A 4 55.48 -10.35 40.51
C LEU A 4 54.13 -9.62 40.31
N LYS A 5 53.60 -8.99 41.37
CA LYS A 5 52.36 -8.18 41.28
C LYS A 5 52.56 -6.83 40.56
N LEU A 6 53.80 -6.37 40.36
CA LEU A 6 54.09 -5.10 39.69
C LEU A 6 54.14 -5.25 38.15
N LEU A 7 54.51 -6.43 37.66
CA LEU A 7 54.72 -6.71 36.23
C LEU A 7 53.43 -7.06 35.47
N ILE A 8 52.40 -7.55 36.17
CA ILE A 8 51.12 -7.94 35.56
C ILE A 8 50.28 -6.71 35.17
N THR A 9 50.31 -5.65 35.98
CA THR A 9 49.53 -4.42 35.78
C THR A 9 49.78 -3.72 34.44
N PRO A 10 51.02 -3.44 33.99
CA PRO A 10 51.25 -2.81 32.69
C PRO A 10 50.86 -3.70 31.50
N VAL A 11 51.03 -5.03 31.62
CA VAL A 11 50.61 -5.99 30.58
C VAL A 11 49.09 -5.96 30.42
N PHE A 12 48.33 -5.99 31.53
CA PHE A 12 46.88 -5.93 31.49
C PHE A 12 46.38 -4.60 30.89
N PHE A 13 47.04 -3.48 31.21
CA PHE A 13 46.73 -2.18 30.61
C PHE A 13 47.03 -2.13 29.09
N MET A 14 48.15 -2.69 28.63
CA MET A 14 48.44 -2.78 27.18
C MET A 14 47.38 -3.61 26.44
N PHE A 15 46.94 -4.73 27.00
CA PHE A 15 45.87 -5.54 26.40
C PHE A 15 44.53 -4.78 26.35
N PHE A 16 44.16 -4.05 27.41
CA PHE A 16 42.91 -3.31 27.44
C PHE A 16 42.90 -2.11 26.46
N VAL A 17 44.02 -1.38 26.35
CA VAL A 17 44.16 -0.25 25.41
C VAL A 17 44.20 -0.73 23.95
N SER A 18 44.91 -1.82 23.65
CA SER A 18 44.97 -2.37 22.28
C SER A 18 43.65 -3.01 21.83
N LEU A 19 42.86 -3.60 22.73
CA LEU A 19 41.47 -3.96 22.44
C LEU A 19 40.64 -2.72 22.07
N GLN A 20 40.67 -1.66 22.90
CA GLN A 20 39.89 -0.45 22.59
C GLN A 20 40.33 0.22 21.28
N GLN A 21 41.62 0.23 20.95
CA GLN A 21 42.14 0.73 19.67
C GLN A 21 41.68 -0.12 18.49
N THR A 22 41.72 -1.46 18.57
CA THR A 22 41.28 -2.33 17.46
C THR A 22 39.77 -2.23 17.22
N PHE A 23 38.94 -2.16 18.27
CA PHE A 23 37.51 -1.88 18.12
C PHE A 23 37.25 -0.51 17.48
N ALA A 24 37.92 0.57 17.96
CA ALA A 24 37.77 1.91 17.39
C ALA A 24 38.22 1.98 15.92
N GLN A 25 39.33 1.31 15.56
CA GLN A 25 39.83 1.27 14.19
C GLN A 25 38.86 0.52 13.25
N ASN A 26 38.22 -0.56 13.70
CA ASN A 26 37.18 -1.25 12.94
C ASN A 26 35.90 -0.41 12.80
N ASP A 27 35.52 0.35 13.84
CA ASP A 27 34.42 1.32 13.79
C ASP A 27 34.67 2.39 12.71
N ILE A 28 35.88 2.96 12.68
CA ILE A 28 36.36 3.92 11.68
C ILE A 28 36.37 3.33 10.27
N LYS A 29 36.86 2.10 10.08
CA LYS A 29 36.77 1.38 8.79
C LYS A 29 35.31 1.24 8.36
N SER A 30 34.40 0.85 9.27
CA SER A 30 32.97 0.71 8.98
C SER A 30 32.33 2.04 8.54
N LEU A 31 32.72 3.17 9.16
CA LEU A 31 32.22 4.48 8.77
C LEU A 31 32.75 4.93 7.40
N LYS A 32 34.03 4.68 7.08
CA LYS A 32 34.57 4.97 5.74
C LYS A 32 33.83 4.17 4.65
N THR A 33 33.52 2.89 4.89
CA THR A 33 32.71 2.07 3.97
C THR A 33 31.28 2.59 3.84
N LYS A 34 30.64 3.01 4.95
CA LYS A 34 29.29 3.62 4.93
C LYS A 34 29.27 4.95 4.17
N ILE A 35 30.30 5.79 4.32
CA ILE A 35 30.50 7.04 3.57
C ILE A 35 30.60 6.75 2.06
N LYS A 36 31.53 5.89 1.63
CA LYS A 36 31.71 5.56 0.20
C LYS A 36 30.45 4.90 -0.40
N SER A 37 29.75 4.07 0.37
CA SER A 37 28.48 3.46 -0.07
C SER A 37 27.36 4.49 -0.26
N LYS A 38 27.26 5.49 0.64
CA LYS A 38 26.32 6.61 0.55
C LYS A 38 26.66 7.60 -0.57
N GLU A 39 27.94 7.91 -0.80
CA GLU A 39 28.38 8.71 -1.95
C GLU A 39 27.98 8.04 -3.27
N ASN A 40 28.24 6.73 -3.40
CA ASN A 40 27.78 5.94 -4.55
C ASN A 40 26.24 5.76 -4.59
N GLN A 41 25.50 5.99 -3.50
CA GLN A 41 24.03 5.96 -3.49
C GLN A 41 23.47 7.30 -4.00
N ILE A 42 24.02 8.41 -3.54
CA ILE A 42 23.66 9.78 -3.94
C ILE A 42 23.91 9.95 -5.44
N SER A 43 25.11 9.63 -5.95
CA SER A 43 25.44 9.77 -7.37
C SER A 43 24.51 8.96 -8.30
N VAL A 44 24.12 7.74 -7.91
CA VAL A 44 23.14 6.92 -8.65
C VAL A 44 21.75 7.55 -8.62
N ASN A 45 21.33 8.12 -7.48
CA ASN A 45 20.06 8.81 -7.36
C ASN A 45 20.02 10.11 -8.16
N GLU A 46 21.12 10.86 -8.21
CA GLU A 46 21.24 12.13 -8.94
C GLU A 46 21.21 11.92 -10.46
N GLU A 47 21.91 10.92 -11.02
CA GLU A 47 21.80 10.58 -12.45
C GLU A 47 20.36 10.15 -12.80
N ILE A 48 19.71 9.37 -11.93
CA ILE A 48 18.29 8.98 -12.11
C ILE A 48 17.37 10.21 -12.03
N LEU A 49 17.58 11.13 -11.09
CA LEU A 49 16.83 12.39 -11.00
C LEU A 49 16.99 13.23 -12.29
N MET A 50 18.22 13.37 -12.79
CA MET A 50 18.48 14.09 -14.04
C MET A 50 17.84 13.43 -15.26
N SER A 51 17.88 12.09 -15.37
CA SER A 51 17.15 11.37 -16.42
C SER A 51 15.63 11.57 -16.31
N GLY A 52 15.10 11.59 -15.08
CA GLY A 52 13.67 11.79 -14.81
C GLY A 52 13.20 13.23 -15.04
N ILE A 53 14.06 14.23 -14.83
CA ILE A 53 13.79 15.61 -15.25
C ILE A 53 13.72 15.69 -16.78
N LYS A 54 14.56 14.93 -17.51
CA LYS A 54 14.43 14.80 -18.98
C LYS A 54 13.12 14.11 -19.38
N THR A 55 12.74 13.02 -18.70
CA THR A 55 11.42 12.36 -18.85
C THR A 55 10.30 13.37 -18.71
N LEU A 56 10.26 14.12 -17.61
CA LEU A 56 9.23 15.10 -17.33
C LEU A 56 9.13 16.17 -18.43
N LYS A 57 10.26 16.65 -18.94
CA LYS A 57 10.26 17.61 -20.06
C LYS A 57 9.66 17.00 -21.33
N ARG A 58 9.96 15.73 -21.63
CA ARG A 58 9.39 15.00 -22.79
C ARG A 58 7.88 14.84 -22.65
N VAL A 59 7.40 14.33 -21.51
CA VAL A 59 5.96 14.11 -21.27
C VAL A 59 5.18 15.42 -21.25
N LYS A 60 5.75 16.51 -20.71
CA LYS A 60 5.11 17.84 -20.80
C LYS A 60 5.00 18.35 -22.23
N ALA A 61 6.04 18.22 -23.07
CA ALA A 61 5.94 18.58 -24.48
C ALA A 61 4.83 17.76 -25.19
N ASN A 62 4.87 16.43 -25.04
CA ASN A 62 3.87 15.52 -25.61
C ASN A 62 2.43 15.81 -25.14
N LEU A 63 2.25 16.38 -23.93
CA LEU A 63 0.95 16.83 -23.43
C LEU A 63 0.47 18.12 -24.12
N GLU A 64 1.32 19.13 -24.23
CA GLU A 64 0.93 20.38 -24.90
C GLU A 64 0.67 20.14 -26.40
N ASP A 65 1.48 19.31 -27.06
CA ASP A 65 1.22 18.82 -28.42
C ASP A 65 -0.15 18.10 -28.48
N PHE A 66 -0.43 17.21 -27.53
CA PHE A 66 -1.70 16.48 -27.49
C PHE A 66 -2.91 17.39 -27.28
N LYS A 67 -2.81 18.46 -26.46
CA LYS A 67 -3.89 19.45 -26.24
C LYS A 67 -4.31 20.16 -27.52
N THR A 68 -3.39 20.36 -28.47
CA THR A 68 -3.70 20.95 -29.79
C THR A 68 -4.28 19.93 -30.80
N SER A 69 -4.26 18.63 -30.48
CA SER A 69 -4.65 17.57 -31.40
C SER A 69 -6.18 17.38 -31.50
N ARG A 70 -6.68 16.95 -32.66
CA ARG A 70 -8.10 16.59 -32.86
C ARG A 70 -8.58 15.39 -32.02
N LYS A 71 -7.70 14.76 -31.25
CA LYS A 71 -8.01 13.63 -30.34
C LYS A 71 -8.09 14.06 -28.87
N ALA A 72 -7.94 15.36 -28.58
CA ALA A 72 -7.99 15.92 -27.24
C ALA A 72 -9.42 15.97 -26.69
N THR A 73 -9.83 14.94 -25.94
CA THR A 73 -10.99 15.03 -25.04
C THR A 73 -10.53 15.54 -23.67
N LYS A 74 -11.42 16.22 -22.92
CA LYS A 74 -11.10 16.70 -21.57
C LYS A 74 -10.54 15.59 -20.67
N GLU A 75 -11.23 14.46 -20.61
CA GLU A 75 -10.81 13.26 -19.85
C GLU A 75 -9.39 12.78 -20.21
N ASN A 76 -9.04 12.77 -21.50
CA ASN A 76 -7.69 12.38 -21.95
C ASN A 76 -6.62 13.44 -21.63
N ILE A 77 -6.99 14.73 -21.53
CA ILE A 77 -6.09 15.78 -21.04
C ILE A 77 -5.90 15.62 -19.53
N ASP A 78 -6.99 15.55 -18.76
CA ASP A 78 -7.00 15.42 -17.30
C ASP A 78 -6.17 14.19 -16.86
N ARG A 79 -6.32 13.05 -17.54
CA ARG A 79 -5.52 11.83 -17.31
C ARG A 79 -4.02 12.03 -17.60
N LYS A 80 -3.66 12.74 -18.67
CA LYS A 80 -2.25 13.04 -18.99
C LYS A 80 -1.64 14.08 -18.03
N GLU A 81 -2.45 15.01 -17.51
CA GLU A 81 -2.02 15.96 -16.48
C GLU A 81 -1.80 15.25 -15.12
N LYS A 82 -2.65 14.28 -14.76
CA LYS A 82 -2.43 13.36 -13.62
C LYS A 82 -1.10 12.60 -13.78
N ILE A 83 -0.80 12.07 -14.97
CA ILE A 83 0.50 11.42 -15.28
C ILE A 83 1.68 12.39 -15.08
N VAL A 84 1.60 13.60 -15.61
CA VAL A 84 2.64 14.65 -15.45
C VAL A 84 2.83 15.01 -13.97
N ALA A 85 1.75 15.19 -13.21
CA ALA A 85 1.79 15.48 -11.78
C ALA A 85 2.38 14.31 -10.97
N ASN A 86 2.07 13.06 -11.32
CA ASN A 86 2.65 11.87 -10.71
C ASN A 86 4.16 11.77 -10.96
N ILE A 87 4.63 12.09 -12.17
CA ILE A 87 6.08 12.18 -12.46
C ILE A 87 6.72 13.28 -11.60
N GLN A 88 6.13 14.49 -11.54
CA GLN A 88 6.63 15.59 -10.68
C GLN A 88 6.72 15.17 -9.20
N ASN A 89 5.71 14.47 -8.69
CA ASN A 89 5.65 13.97 -7.31
C ASN A 89 6.76 12.91 -7.04
N ARG A 90 6.94 11.94 -7.95
CA ARG A 90 7.99 10.92 -7.86
C ARG A 90 9.41 11.55 -7.91
N LEU A 91 9.63 12.57 -8.73
CA LEU A 91 10.90 13.31 -8.78
C LEU A 91 11.14 14.18 -7.56
N SER A 92 10.11 14.87 -7.05
CA SER A 92 10.19 15.66 -5.82
C SER A 92 10.56 14.77 -4.62
N LYS A 93 9.90 13.62 -4.46
CA LYS A 93 10.24 12.60 -3.46
C LYS A 93 11.68 12.09 -3.60
N LEU A 94 12.15 11.83 -4.83
CA LEU A 94 13.54 11.44 -5.08
C LEU A 94 14.54 12.55 -4.70
N ASN A 95 14.23 13.80 -5.00
CA ASN A 95 15.06 14.95 -4.62
C ASN A 95 15.14 15.12 -3.08
N VAL A 96 14.02 15.00 -2.38
CA VAL A 96 14.00 15.00 -0.90
C VAL A 96 14.81 13.84 -0.33
N GLN A 97 14.74 12.65 -0.94
CA GLN A 97 15.58 11.50 -0.54
C GLN A 97 17.07 11.74 -0.81
N ILE A 98 17.45 12.44 -1.88
CA ILE A 98 18.84 12.83 -2.16
C ILE A 98 19.35 13.83 -1.12
N GLU A 99 18.56 14.85 -0.79
CA GLU A 99 18.94 15.85 0.21
C GLU A 99 18.98 15.28 1.63
N ASP A 100 18.10 14.35 2.00
CA ASP A 100 18.28 13.59 3.24
C ASP A 100 19.53 12.70 3.19
N GLN A 101 19.82 12.02 2.08
CA GLN A 101 21.06 11.24 1.96
C GLN A 101 22.32 12.11 2.07
N LYS A 102 22.31 13.34 1.55
CA LYS A 102 23.38 14.33 1.72
C LYS A 102 23.49 14.77 3.19
N LYS A 103 22.38 15.04 3.87
CA LYS A 103 22.34 15.31 5.32
C LYS A 103 22.86 14.13 6.13
N GLN A 104 22.47 12.90 5.80
CA GLN A 104 22.97 11.66 6.41
C GLN A 104 24.49 11.50 6.16
N LEU A 105 24.96 11.73 4.93
CA LEU A 105 26.40 11.68 4.58
C LEU A 105 27.20 12.72 5.36
N ALA A 106 26.72 13.96 5.44
CA ALA A 106 27.30 14.99 6.29
C ALA A 106 27.25 14.59 7.78
N SER A 107 26.18 13.92 8.22
CA SER A 107 26.10 13.35 9.58
C SER A 107 27.09 12.21 9.80
N PHE A 108 27.41 11.39 8.80
CA PHE A 108 28.41 10.33 8.90
C PHE A 108 29.83 10.89 8.87
N LYS A 109 30.11 11.89 8.03
CA LYS A 109 31.38 12.64 8.06
C LYS A 109 31.56 13.36 9.41
N ARG A 110 30.51 14.01 9.94
CA ARG A 110 30.50 14.56 11.30
C ARG A 110 30.64 13.47 12.38
N LYS A 111 29.96 12.32 12.27
CA LYS A 111 30.04 11.21 13.23
C LYS A 111 31.41 10.52 13.20
N LEU A 112 32.11 10.47 12.07
CA LEU A 112 33.51 10.04 12.01
C LEU A 112 34.38 10.95 12.90
N ASN A 113 34.12 12.26 12.87
CA ASN A 113 34.80 13.24 13.72
C ASN A 113 34.28 13.22 15.18
N LYS A 114 33.03 12.78 15.43
CA LYS A 114 32.34 12.85 16.73
C LYS A 114 32.27 11.53 17.52
N LYS A 115 32.44 10.34 16.92
CA LYS A 115 32.45 9.03 17.65
C LYS A 115 33.67 8.86 18.55
N ASN A 116 34.58 9.83 18.49
CA ASN A 116 35.60 10.13 19.50
C ASN A 116 34.98 10.59 20.86
N LYS A 117 33.64 10.68 21.02
CA LYS A 117 32.86 11.20 22.18
C LYS A 117 31.52 10.40 22.36
N ARG A 118 30.92 10.30 23.58
CA ARG A 118 29.93 9.23 24.05
C ARG A 118 28.45 9.65 24.35
N ASN A 119 27.58 8.79 24.96
CA ASN A 119 26.07 8.81 24.93
C ASN A 119 25.27 8.19 26.19
N PRO A 120 23.94 8.47 26.48
CA PRO A 120 23.10 8.04 27.69
C PRO A 120 21.61 7.47 27.47
N ALA A 121 20.72 7.21 28.50
CA ALA A 121 19.24 6.78 28.44
C ALA A 121 18.31 6.74 29.79
N PRO A 122 16.93 6.52 29.80
CA PRO A 122 15.87 6.85 30.89
C PRO A 122 14.75 5.82 31.47
N ILE A 123 13.37 6.08 31.50
CA ILE A 123 12.24 5.77 32.55
C ILE A 123 10.78 5.30 32.00
N GLU A 124 9.69 4.77 32.74
CA GLU A 124 8.12 4.79 32.47
C GLU A 124 6.97 3.96 33.30
N THR A 125 5.58 3.95 33.00
CA THR A 125 4.30 3.45 33.79
C THR A 125 2.83 3.09 33.09
N PRO A 126 1.68 2.54 33.76
CA PRO A 126 0.34 1.93 33.20
C PRO A 126 -1.18 2.11 33.85
N ALA A 127 -2.35 1.46 33.38
CA ALA A 127 -3.87 1.45 33.83
C ALA A 127 -4.86 0.25 33.30
N LYS A 128 -6.25 -0.06 33.34
CA LYS A 128 -7.73 0.24 33.81
C LYS A 128 -8.79 -0.97 33.42
N GLU A 129 -10.18 -1.22 33.47
CA GLU A 129 -11.64 -0.94 34.03
C GLU A 129 -12.78 -2.00 33.45
N VAL A 130 -14.18 -2.28 33.52
CA VAL A 130 -15.67 -1.97 34.00
C VAL A 130 -16.69 -3.28 33.91
N VAL A 131 -18.08 -3.62 33.93
CA VAL A 131 -19.63 -3.25 33.97
C VAL A 131 -20.61 -4.50 34.44
N GLU A 132 -21.99 -4.87 34.40
CA GLU A 132 -23.52 -4.55 34.10
C GLU A 132 -24.60 -5.62 34.77
N THR A 133 -25.97 -6.01 34.68
CA THR A 133 -27.38 -6.09 33.94
C THR A 133 -28.66 -6.53 34.89
N THR A 134 -29.98 -7.05 34.75
CA THR A 134 -31.29 -7.43 33.92
C THR A 134 -32.57 -7.90 34.85
N ASP A 135 -33.89 -8.40 34.68
CA ASP A 135 -35.18 -8.69 33.82
C ASP A 135 -36.52 -9.09 34.72
N SER A 136 -37.83 -9.63 34.57
CA SER A 136 -38.97 -10.26 33.68
C SER A 136 -40.42 -10.42 34.46
N SER A 137 -41.69 -11.04 34.25
CA SER A 137 -42.80 -11.66 33.31
C SER A 137 -44.16 -12.17 34.09
N ASN A 138 -45.36 -12.85 33.77
CA ASN A 138 -46.56 -12.99 32.78
C ASN A 138 -47.88 -13.93 33.21
N ALA A 139 -49.18 -13.94 32.66
CA ALA A 139 -50.44 -14.86 32.98
C ALA A 139 -51.85 -14.82 32.10
N LEU A 140 -52.96 -15.70 32.19
CA LEU A 140 -54.44 -15.66 31.55
C LEU A 140 -55.62 -16.81 31.88
N PRO A 141 -56.91 -17.04 31.27
CA PRO A 141 -58.25 -17.68 31.82
C PRO A 141 -59.34 -18.59 30.96
N THR A 142 -60.62 -18.99 31.41
CA THR A 142 -61.77 -19.92 30.81
C THR A 142 -63.28 -19.82 31.41
N THR A 143 -64.54 -20.44 31.19
CA THR A 143 -65.52 -21.30 30.27
C THR A 143 -67.02 -21.52 30.93
N ILE A 144 -68.22 -22.21 30.65
CA ILE A 144 -69.13 -23.06 29.69
C ILE A 144 -70.58 -23.47 30.38
N ASP A 145 -71.83 -24.05 30.02
CA ASP A 145 -72.85 -24.38 28.87
C ASP A 145 -74.42 -24.77 29.29
N ASP A 146 -75.28 -25.64 28.60
CA ASP A 146 -76.86 -25.74 28.53
C ASP A 146 -77.71 -27.14 28.59
N ASP A 147 -79.10 -27.22 28.70
CA ASP A 147 -80.09 -28.32 28.23
C ASP A 147 -81.67 -28.10 28.04
N LYS A 148 -82.20 -27.46 26.95
CA LYS A 148 -83.64 -27.60 26.50
C LYS A 148 -83.78 -28.25 25.09
N LYS A 149 -83.03 -29.34 24.88
CA LYS A 149 -82.36 -29.65 23.60
C LYS A 149 -83.22 -30.23 22.46
N GLY A 150 -83.35 -31.56 22.37
CA GLY A 150 -84.04 -32.32 21.30
C GLY A 150 -84.10 -31.72 19.87
N LEU A 151 -85.23 -31.11 19.51
CA LEU A 151 -85.45 -30.53 18.18
C LEU A 151 -84.83 -29.14 18.01
N ALA A 152 -84.69 -28.38 19.11
CA ALA A 152 -83.83 -27.20 19.12
C ALA A 152 -82.40 -27.63 18.82
N LEU A 153 -81.91 -28.74 19.40
CA LEU A 153 -80.57 -29.29 19.15
C LEU A 153 -80.33 -29.59 17.67
N ARG A 154 -81.29 -30.15 16.93
CA ARG A 154 -81.11 -30.40 15.48
C ARG A 154 -81.08 -29.11 14.65
N LYS A 155 -81.89 -28.09 15.00
CA LYS A 155 -81.82 -26.77 14.36
C LYS A 155 -80.54 -26.02 14.73
N GLN A 156 -80.12 -26.11 15.99
CA GLN A 156 -78.88 -25.57 16.56
C GLN A 156 -77.65 -26.28 16.00
N GLN A 157 -77.71 -27.59 15.72
CA GLN A 157 -76.67 -28.35 15.01
C GLN A 157 -76.58 -27.95 13.54
N LEU A 158 -77.71 -27.73 12.87
CA LEU A 158 -77.71 -27.20 11.50
C LEU A 158 -77.16 -25.77 11.45
N GLN A 159 -77.59 -24.89 12.36
CA GLN A 159 -77.08 -23.53 12.49
C GLN A 159 -75.62 -23.49 12.93
N ALA A 160 -75.17 -24.39 13.81
CA ALA A 160 -73.78 -24.53 14.20
C ALA A 160 -72.93 -25.11 13.07
N ALA A 161 -73.46 -26.02 12.25
CA ALA A 161 -72.77 -26.52 11.06
C ALA A 161 -72.66 -25.44 9.98
N GLN A 162 -73.71 -24.62 9.78
CA GLN A 162 -73.68 -23.44 8.89
C GLN A 162 -72.70 -22.39 9.41
N LYS A 163 -72.76 -22.04 10.69
CA LYS A 163 -71.85 -21.09 11.37
C LYS A 163 -70.40 -21.59 11.31
N LYS A 164 -70.15 -22.88 11.58
CA LYS A 164 -68.84 -23.51 11.45
C LYS A 164 -68.35 -23.50 9.99
N LEU A 165 -69.22 -23.76 9.02
CA LEU A 165 -68.86 -23.68 7.60
C LEU A 165 -68.53 -22.24 7.16
N GLU A 166 -69.23 -21.24 7.70
CA GLU A 166 -68.87 -19.83 7.52
C GLU A 166 -67.56 -19.45 8.21
N GLU A 167 -67.33 -19.91 9.43
CA GLU A 167 -66.09 -19.69 10.19
C GLU A 167 -64.91 -20.36 9.48
N GLU A 168 -65.08 -21.58 8.96
CA GLU A 168 -64.10 -22.27 8.12
C GLU A 168 -63.85 -21.54 6.80
N ARG A 169 -64.88 -20.96 6.16
CA ARG A 169 -64.71 -20.14 4.94
C ARG A 169 -63.93 -18.87 5.24
N LYS A 170 -64.30 -18.13 6.29
CA LYS A 170 -63.62 -16.90 6.75
C LYS A 170 -62.17 -17.22 7.17
N ALA A 171 -61.92 -18.35 7.83
CA ALA A 171 -60.56 -18.80 8.17
C ALA A 171 -59.72 -19.12 6.93
N LYS A 172 -60.30 -19.78 5.91
CA LYS A 172 -59.63 -20.08 4.62
C LYS A 172 -59.34 -18.80 3.83
N GLU A 173 -60.27 -17.84 3.83
CA GLU A 173 -60.09 -16.51 3.21
C GLU A 173 -58.98 -15.71 3.89
N ILE A 174 -58.98 -15.64 5.23
CA ILE A 174 -57.90 -15.00 6.02
C ILE A 174 -56.55 -15.69 5.78
N ALA A 175 -56.51 -17.02 5.67
CA ALA A 175 -55.29 -17.76 5.36
C ALA A 175 -54.77 -17.44 3.95
N TYR A 176 -55.65 -17.38 2.95
CA TYR A 176 -55.30 -17.01 1.58
C TYR A 176 -54.79 -15.56 1.49
N LEU A 177 -55.44 -14.60 2.16
CA LEU A 177 -54.99 -13.21 2.20
C LEU A 177 -53.61 -13.08 2.87
N LYS A 178 -53.36 -13.79 3.97
CA LYS A 178 -52.04 -13.86 4.61
C LYS A 178 -50.97 -14.47 3.70
N GLN A 179 -51.31 -15.50 2.92
CA GLN A 179 -50.40 -16.07 1.93
C GLN A 179 -50.09 -15.08 0.79
N GLN A 180 -51.11 -14.35 0.31
CA GLN A 180 -50.94 -13.32 -0.71
C GLN A 180 -50.07 -12.15 -0.21
N GLU A 181 -50.25 -11.72 1.04
CA GLU A 181 -49.41 -10.70 1.67
C GLU A 181 -47.97 -11.19 1.88
N ALA A 182 -47.77 -12.43 2.32
CA ALA A 182 -46.44 -13.02 2.44
C ALA A 182 -45.69 -13.06 1.10
N LEU A 183 -46.35 -13.51 0.02
CA LEU A 183 -45.80 -13.50 -1.34
C LEU A 183 -45.51 -12.07 -1.84
N ARG A 184 -46.35 -11.09 -1.49
CA ARG A 184 -46.13 -9.67 -1.79
C ARG A 184 -44.86 -9.13 -1.12
N LEU A 185 -44.66 -9.45 0.17
CA LEU A 185 -43.48 -9.08 0.94
C LEU A 185 -42.21 -9.80 0.46
N GLU A 186 -42.32 -11.06 0.03
CA GLU A 186 -41.22 -11.81 -0.59
C GLU A 186 -40.81 -11.20 -1.93
N ALA A 187 -41.76 -10.86 -2.79
CA ALA A 187 -41.50 -10.16 -4.05
C ALA A 187 -40.85 -8.77 -3.85
N GLU A 188 -41.23 -8.04 -2.79
CA GLU A 188 -40.57 -6.79 -2.42
C GLU A 188 -39.12 -6.99 -1.96
N LYS A 189 -38.83 -8.03 -1.15
CA LYS A 189 -37.47 -8.39 -0.75
C LYS A 189 -36.60 -8.80 -1.94
N LEU A 190 -37.12 -9.63 -2.85
CA LEU A 190 -36.42 -10.03 -4.07
C LEU A 190 -36.13 -8.82 -4.98
N LYS A 191 -37.04 -7.85 -5.04
CA LYS A 191 -36.84 -6.59 -5.78
C LYS A 191 -35.80 -5.69 -5.11
N GLN A 192 -35.74 -5.64 -3.78
CA GLN A 192 -34.68 -4.93 -3.04
C GLN A 192 -33.31 -5.56 -3.33
N LEU A 193 -33.18 -6.88 -3.11
CA LEU A 193 -31.96 -7.63 -3.36
C LEU A 193 -31.46 -7.52 -4.81
N HIS A 194 -32.35 -7.53 -5.80
CA HIS A 194 -31.97 -7.31 -7.20
C HIS A 194 -31.37 -5.91 -7.45
N ASN A 195 -31.91 -4.87 -6.80
CA ASN A 195 -31.37 -3.52 -6.92
C ASN A 195 -30.02 -3.38 -6.20
N GLU A 196 -29.84 -4.04 -5.06
CA GLU A 196 -28.59 -4.09 -4.29
C GLU A 196 -27.48 -4.78 -5.10
N ILE A 197 -27.72 -5.99 -5.61
CA ILE A 197 -26.80 -6.72 -6.50
C ILE A 197 -26.40 -5.85 -7.70
N LYS A 198 -27.37 -5.21 -8.36
CA LYS A 198 -27.12 -4.35 -9.51
C LYS A 198 -26.30 -3.09 -9.18
N ALA A 199 -26.43 -2.55 -7.97
CA ALA A 199 -25.60 -1.44 -7.50
C ALA A 199 -24.17 -1.91 -7.17
N GLU A 200 -24.02 -3.09 -6.57
CA GLU A 200 -22.74 -3.72 -6.28
C GLU A 200 -21.97 -4.07 -7.57
N GLU A 201 -22.63 -4.68 -8.55
CA GLU A 201 -22.09 -4.92 -9.91
C GLU A 201 -21.55 -3.62 -10.54
N GLN A 202 -22.28 -2.51 -10.42
CA GLN A 202 -21.84 -1.22 -10.94
C GLN A 202 -20.64 -0.64 -10.18
N SER A 203 -20.54 -0.87 -8.86
CA SER A 203 -19.35 -0.50 -8.07
C SER A 203 -18.14 -1.33 -8.50
N ILE A 204 -18.29 -2.66 -8.59
CA ILE A 204 -17.24 -3.59 -9.02
C ILE A 204 -16.72 -3.24 -10.42
N ILE A 205 -17.60 -2.91 -11.38
CA ILE A 205 -17.19 -2.47 -12.73
C ILE A 205 -16.42 -1.13 -12.67
N LYS A 206 -16.86 -0.18 -11.84
CA LYS A 206 -16.19 1.11 -11.65
C LYS A 206 -14.83 0.97 -10.95
N GLU A 207 -14.71 0.07 -9.98
CA GLU A 207 -13.46 -0.24 -9.28
C GLU A 207 -12.48 -0.97 -10.19
N LYS A 208 -12.94 -2.00 -10.93
CA LYS A 208 -12.15 -2.72 -11.94
C LYS A 208 -11.61 -1.76 -13.02
N SER A 209 -12.44 -0.84 -13.53
CA SER A 209 -12.00 0.15 -14.53
C SER A 209 -11.07 1.22 -13.96
N THR A 210 -11.28 1.68 -12.73
CA THR A 210 -10.35 2.61 -12.04
C THR A 210 -8.99 1.95 -11.84
N LEU A 211 -8.96 0.71 -11.34
CA LEU A 211 -7.74 -0.06 -11.12
C LEU A 211 -6.97 -0.31 -12.43
N ILE A 212 -7.67 -0.67 -13.52
CA ILE A 212 -7.09 -0.78 -14.87
C ILE A 212 -6.40 0.53 -15.29
N SER A 213 -7.05 1.67 -15.08
CA SER A 213 -6.51 2.99 -15.43
C SER A 213 -5.26 3.35 -14.63
N ASP A 214 -5.25 3.08 -13.32
CA ASP A 214 -4.08 3.32 -12.46
C ASP A 214 -2.91 2.38 -12.80
N TYR A 215 -3.16 1.11 -13.15
CA TYR A 215 -2.12 0.21 -13.66
C TYR A 215 -1.51 0.71 -14.98
N GLU A 216 -2.34 1.12 -15.93
CA GLU A 216 -1.90 1.70 -17.21
C GLU A 216 -1.06 2.98 -17.03
N ASP A 217 -1.51 3.90 -16.17
CA ASP A 217 -0.80 5.15 -15.86
C ASP A 217 0.59 4.85 -15.29
N ASP A 218 0.68 3.91 -14.33
CA ASP A 218 1.93 3.60 -13.64
C ASP A 218 2.90 2.76 -14.50
N ILE A 219 2.38 1.93 -15.41
CA ILE A 219 3.17 1.28 -16.49
C ILE A 219 3.76 2.35 -17.41
N SER A 220 2.93 3.25 -17.95
CA SER A 220 3.36 4.30 -18.88
C SER A 220 4.43 5.22 -18.26
N ILE A 221 4.26 5.60 -16.99
CA ILE A 221 5.26 6.37 -16.23
C ILE A 221 6.57 5.58 -16.09
N ASN A 222 6.50 4.29 -15.72
CA ASN A 222 7.70 3.47 -15.55
C ASN A 222 8.44 3.25 -16.87
N GLU A 223 7.74 3.05 -17.99
CA GLU A 223 8.33 2.85 -19.33
C GLU A 223 9.08 4.10 -19.81
N GLU A 224 8.48 5.29 -19.69
CA GLU A 224 9.11 6.55 -20.10
C GLU A 224 10.34 6.89 -19.24
N ILE A 225 10.29 6.58 -17.94
CA ILE A 225 11.44 6.65 -17.03
C ILE A 225 12.52 5.64 -17.45
N LEU A 226 12.15 4.39 -17.77
CA LEU A 226 13.08 3.34 -18.18
C LEU A 226 13.82 3.70 -19.47
N VAL A 227 13.13 4.22 -20.48
CA VAL A 227 13.74 4.72 -21.72
C VAL A 227 14.75 5.83 -21.40
N SER A 228 14.31 6.85 -20.64
CA SER A 228 15.14 8.01 -20.33
C SER A 228 16.36 7.66 -19.45
N ALA A 229 16.23 6.67 -18.56
CA ALA A 229 17.31 6.21 -17.69
C ALA A 229 18.26 5.20 -18.37
N LYS A 230 17.81 4.48 -19.41
CA LYS A 230 18.69 3.75 -20.34
C LYS A 230 19.61 4.72 -21.10
N GLU A 231 19.11 5.89 -21.52
CA GLU A 231 19.95 6.96 -22.10
C GLU A 231 21.01 7.49 -21.10
N GLY A 232 20.66 7.61 -19.81
CA GLY A 232 21.58 8.02 -18.74
C GLY A 232 22.65 6.98 -18.45
N LEU A 233 22.27 5.70 -18.40
CA LEU A 233 23.21 4.57 -18.27
C LEU A 233 24.27 4.58 -19.36
N ALA A 234 23.87 4.71 -20.64
CA ALA A 234 24.80 4.73 -21.77
C ALA A 234 25.85 5.87 -21.65
N LYS A 235 25.46 7.03 -21.12
CA LYS A 235 26.40 8.14 -20.84
C LYS A 235 27.37 7.80 -19.71
N MET A 236 26.92 7.10 -18.68
CA MET A 236 27.77 6.67 -17.56
C MET A 236 28.72 5.53 -17.95
N GLU A 237 28.32 4.68 -18.90
CA GLU A 237 29.20 3.70 -19.54
C GLU A 237 30.24 4.37 -20.45
N ALA A 238 29.86 5.36 -21.26
CA ALA A 238 30.80 6.14 -22.06
C ALA A 238 31.87 6.83 -21.19
N LYS A 239 31.44 7.52 -20.11
CA LYS A 239 32.33 8.13 -19.10
C LYS A 239 33.23 7.11 -18.37
N LEU A 240 32.86 5.83 -18.34
CA LEU A 240 33.67 4.75 -17.77
C LEU A 240 34.73 4.29 -18.78
N GLU A 241 34.34 3.99 -20.02
CA GLU A 241 35.28 3.55 -21.06
C GLU A 241 36.30 4.64 -21.44
N GLU A 242 35.91 5.91 -21.40
CA GLU A 242 36.82 7.06 -21.49
C GLU A 242 37.90 7.01 -20.38
N ALA A 243 37.49 6.80 -19.13
CA ALA A 243 38.41 6.72 -17.99
C ALA A 243 39.15 5.39 -17.84
N LYS A 244 38.85 4.37 -18.67
CA LYS A 244 39.71 3.19 -18.85
C LYS A 244 40.82 3.42 -19.89
N LYS A 245 40.64 4.40 -20.78
CA LYS A 245 41.58 4.77 -21.84
C LYS A 245 42.51 5.92 -21.44
N ASP A 246 42.07 6.78 -20.52
CA ASP A 246 42.87 7.82 -19.89
C ASP A 246 43.98 7.22 -18.99
N PRO A 247 45.27 7.39 -19.32
CA PRO A 247 46.38 6.87 -18.52
C PRO A 247 46.58 7.61 -17.19
N THR A 248 45.95 8.78 -17.00
CA THR A 248 45.98 9.55 -15.75
C THR A 248 44.88 9.15 -14.77
N ALA A 249 43.88 8.38 -15.21
CA ALA A 249 42.76 7.96 -14.39
C ALA A 249 43.17 6.97 -13.29
N SER A 250 42.87 7.31 -12.03
CA SER A 250 43.17 6.41 -10.92
C SER A 250 42.29 5.16 -10.91
N LYS A 251 42.87 4.01 -10.56
CA LYS A 251 42.13 2.73 -10.40
C LYS A 251 40.91 2.83 -9.48
N GLU A 252 40.96 3.72 -8.47
CA GLU A 252 39.82 3.95 -7.59
C GLU A 252 38.69 4.75 -8.26
N SER A 253 39.01 5.68 -9.18
CA SER A 253 38.04 6.42 -9.98
C SER A 253 37.27 5.49 -10.93
N ILE A 254 38.00 4.62 -11.64
CA ILE A 254 37.44 3.59 -12.53
C ILE A 254 36.49 2.68 -11.73
N SER A 255 36.97 2.09 -10.64
CA SER A 255 36.16 1.21 -9.78
C SER A 255 34.92 1.89 -9.17
N ARG A 256 34.98 3.19 -8.87
CA ARG A 256 33.80 3.98 -8.47
C ARG A 256 32.79 4.10 -9.62
N LYS A 257 33.24 4.43 -10.84
CA LYS A 257 32.39 4.50 -12.04
C LYS A 257 31.73 3.15 -12.36
N GLU A 258 32.47 2.05 -12.31
CA GLU A 258 31.95 0.68 -12.47
C GLU A 258 30.86 0.36 -11.44
N THR A 259 31.10 0.70 -10.17
CA THR A 259 30.12 0.51 -9.08
C THR A 259 28.83 1.31 -9.32
N ILE A 260 28.93 2.51 -9.91
CA ILE A 260 27.77 3.35 -10.25
C ILE A 260 27.00 2.75 -11.43
N VAL A 261 27.67 2.37 -12.51
CA VAL A 261 27.07 1.69 -13.68
C VAL A 261 26.31 0.43 -13.26
N LEU A 262 26.93 -0.44 -12.46
CA LEU A 262 26.28 -1.67 -11.95
C LEU A 262 25.06 -1.39 -11.06
N LYS A 263 25.10 -0.32 -10.24
CA LYS A 263 23.94 0.09 -9.42
C LYS A 263 22.81 0.69 -10.25
N ILE A 264 23.12 1.38 -11.35
CA ILE A 264 22.10 1.88 -12.30
C ILE A 264 21.45 0.68 -13.00
N LYS A 265 22.22 -0.26 -13.58
CA LYS A 265 21.70 -1.47 -14.23
C LYS A 265 20.70 -2.24 -13.36
N LYS A 266 21.08 -2.58 -12.12
CA LYS A 266 20.19 -3.26 -11.16
C LYS A 266 18.90 -2.53 -10.82
N ARG A 267 18.86 -1.20 -10.99
CA ARG A 267 17.64 -0.41 -10.79
C ARG A 267 16.78 -0.32 -12.06
N LEU A 268 17.38 -0.34 -13.24
CA LEU A 268 16.64 -0.49 -14.50
C LEU A 268 16.03 -1.90 -14.63
N GLU A 269 16.78 -2.94 -14.22
CA GLU A 269 16.29 -4.32 -14.08
C GLU A 269 15.06 -4.39 -13.17
N LYS A 270 15.09 -3.73 -12.00
CA LYS A 270 13.90 -3.63 -11.15
C LYS A 270 12.75 -2.89 -11.82
N ILE A 271 12.99 -1.73 -12.46
CA ILE A 271 11.91 -0.97 -13.12
C ILE A 271 11.27 -1.80 -14.25
N GLN A 272 12.06 -2.57 -15.00
CA GLN A 272 11.57 -3.53 -16.00
C GLN A 272 10.69 -4.60 -15.35
N SER A 273 11.16 -5.26 -14.27
CA SER A 273 10.36 -6.25 -13.53
C SER A 273 9.07 -5.66 -12.93
N ASP A 274 9.11 -4.41 -12.44
CA ASP A 274 7.94 -3.70 -11.92
C ASP A 274 6.93 -3.35 -13.05
N ILE A 275 7.38 -3.16 -14.30
CA ILE A 275 6.52 -3.01 -15.49
C ILE A 275 5.90 -4.36 -15.88
N ASP A 276 6.71 -5.41 -15.98
CA ASP A 276 6.27 -6.70 -16.53
C ASP A 276 5.29 -7.41 -15.58
N ALA A 277 5.49 -7.31 -14.27
CA ALA A 277 4.51 -7.74 -13.27
C ALA A 277 3.18 -6.99 -13.41
N LYS A 278 3.21 -5.66 -13.54
CA LYS A 278 2.00 -4.84 -13.73
C LYS A 278 1.28 -5.13 -15.04
N LYS A 279 2.01 -5.45 -16.12
CA LYS A 279 1.41 -5.90 -17.39
C LYS A 279 0.70 -7.26 -17.24
N ALA A 280 1.27 -8.19 -16.48
CA ALA A 280 0.63 -9.49 -16.20
C ALA A 280 -0.62 -9.35 -15.30
N GLU A 281 -0.61 -8.42 -14.33
CA GLU A 281 -1.79 -8.10 -13.51
C GLU A 281 -2.87 -7.39 -14.34
N LEU A 282 -2.49 -6.39 -15.15
CA LEU A 282 -3.39 -5.70 -16.07
C LEU A 282 -4.04 -6.63 -17.10
N ALA A 283 -3.32 -7.67 -17.57
CA ALA A 283 -3.88 -8.69 -18.45
C ALA A 283 -4.99 -9.50 -17.74
N LYS A 284 -4.76 -9.96 -16.50
CA LYS A 284 -5.76 -10.66 -15.68
C LYS A 284 -6.98 -9.78 -15.35
N LEU A 285 -6.78 -8.46 -15.24
CA LEU A 285 -7.86 -7.49 -15.04
C LEU A 285 -8.61 -7.14 -16.34
N LYS A 286 -8.09 -7.50 -17.52
CA LYS A 286 -8.76 -7.27 -18.82
C LYS A 286 -9.46 -8.51 -19.38
N SER A 287 -9.17 -9.69 -18.84
CA SER A 287 -10.11 -10.83 -18.82
C SER A 287 -11.26 -10.60 -17.83
#